data_AF-A0A553EN08-F1
#
_entry.id   AF-A0A553EN08-F1
#
_cell.length_a   1.000
_cell.length_b   1.000
_cell.length_c   1.000
_cell.angle_alpha   90.00
_cell.angle_beta   90.00
_cell.angle_gamma   90.00
#
_symmetry.space_group_name_H-M   'P 1'
#
loop_
_entity.id
_entity.type
_entity.pdbx_description
1 polymer ?
#
loop_
_entity_poly.entity_id
_entity_poly.type
_entity_poly.pdbx_seq_one_letter_code
_entity_poly.pdbx_strand_id
1 'polypeptide(L)'
;MYTIRKQITILASISMMIILGTSCARSPSEKLEESQTELAEASEDLVKAREDYLVDMKAYKIEIGEKIATNEERLKKFRGVRADYEQKINALETKNSAMKTKLDENKVEGKAQWDSFKAEFNQDMDELETALKDLTIKNSKE
;
A
#
# COMPACT_ATOMS: atom_id res chain seq x y z
N MET A 1 -23.28 -37.74 2.24
CA MET A 1 -22.78 -36.68 1.35
C MET A 1 -23.09 -35.35 2.02
N TYR A 2 -22.15 -34.81 2.79
CA TYR A 2 -22.35 -33.60 3.61
C TYR A 2 -21.31 -32.56 3.19
N THR A 3 -21.79 -31.47 2.63
CA THR A 3 -21.01 -30.36 2.07
C THR A 3 -20.51 -29.48 3.22
N ILE A 4 -19.20 -29.47 3.48
CA ILE A 4 -18.61 -28.63 4.54
C ILE A 4 -18.15 -27.30 3.93
N ARG A 5 -18.77 -26.22 4.42
CA ARG A 5 -18.47 -24.82 4.12
C ARG A 5 -17.08 -24.47 4.63
N LYS A 6 -16.30 -23.78 3.79
CA LYS A 6 -14.93 -23.32 4.08
C LYS A 6 -14.91 -22.38 5.29
N GLN A 7 -14.43 -22.88 6.43
CA GLN A 7 -14.01 -22.06 7.56
C GLN A 7 -12.58 -21.59 7.30
N ILE A 8 -12.41 -20.28 7.20
CA ILE A 8 -11.11 -19.60 7.09
C ILE A 8 -10.36 -19.87 8.38
N THR A 9 -9.33 -20.69 8.30
CA THR A 9 -8.49 -21.05 9.44
C THR A 9 -7.64 -19.82 9.78
N ILE A 10 -7.97 -19.14 10.87
CA ILE A 10 -7.09 -18.16 11.49
C ILE A 10 -5.86 -18.92 11.99
N LEU A 11 -4.71 -18.66 11.37
CA LEU A 11 -3.42 -19.21 11.73
C LEU A 11 -2.95 -18.59 13.04
N ALA A 12 -3.37 -19.18 14.16
CA ALA A 12 -2.69 -19.05 15.44
C ALA A 12 -1.67 -20.20 15.56
N SER A 13 -0.57 -20.14 14.80
CA SER A 13 0.53 -21.10 14.97
C SER A 13 1.48 -20.62 16.07
N ILE A 14 1.08 -20.81 17.33
CA ILE A 14 2.01 -20.80 18.47
C ILE A 14 2.78 -22.11 18.43
N SER A 15 3.90 -22.12 17.71
CA SER A 15 4.86 -23.22 17.75
C SER A 15 5.64 -23.15 19.06
N MET A 16 5.11 -23.75 20.12
CA MET A 16 5.83 -23.96 21.37
C MET A 16 6.81 -25.12 21.22
N MET A 17 8.03 -24.85 20.74
CA MET A 17 9.13 -25.81 20.79
C MET A 17 9.87 -25.63 22.12
N ILE A 18 9.42 -26.35 23.15
CA ILE A 18 10.11 -26.41 24.45
C ILE A 18 11.34 -27.30 24.28
N ILE A 19 12.50 -26.69 24.01
CA ILE A 19 13.78 -27.38 24.14
C ILE A 19 14.16 -27.34 25.63
N LEU A 20 13.92 -28.46 26.33
CA LEU A 20 14.46 -28.67 27.68
C LEU A 20 15.95 -29.01 27.56
N GLY A 21 16.81 -28.06 27.93
CA GLY A 21 18.26 -28.28 27.95
C GLY A 21 19.01 -27.23 28.75
N THR A 22 19.48 -27.65 29.94
CA THR A 22 20.62 -27.14 30.72
C THR A 22 20.57 -25.73 31.35
N SER A 23 20.29 -25.72 32.66
CA SER A 23 20.95 -24.97 33.73
C SER A 23 20.99 -23.43 33.70
N CYS A 24 19.90 -22.81 34.18
CA CYS A 24 19.93 -21.80 35.25
C CYS A 24 18.50 -21.67 35.83
N ALA A 25 18.36 -21.74 37.15
CA ALA A 25 17.08 -21.77 37.84
C ALA A 25 16.40 -20.39 37.84
N ARG A 26 15.64 -20.06 36.78
CA ARG A 26 14.59 -19.04 36.87
C ARG A 26 13.31 -19.67 37.40
N SER A 27 12.75 -19.07 38.44
CA SER A 27 11.52 -19.58 39.05
C SER A 27 10.35 -19.50 38.06
N PRO A 28 9.30 -20.35 38.19
CA PRO A 28 8.11 -20.25 37.33
C PRO A 28 7.47 -18.85 37.36
N SER A 29 7.59 -18.11 38.46
CA SER A 29 7.14 -16.72 38.59
C SER A 29 7.89 -15.77 37.66
N GLU A 30 9.22 -15.92 37.57
CA GLU A 30 10.10 -15.05 36.78
C GLU A 30 9.91 -15.27 35.27
N LYS A 31 9.67 -16.52 34.85
CA LYS A 31 9.30 -16.84 33.45
C LYS A 31 7.92 -16.31 33.07
N LEU A 32 6.99 -16.28 34.02
CA LEU A 32 5.62 -15.83 33.78
C LEU A 32 5.59 -14.29 33.65
N GLU A 33 6.39 -13.59 34.46
CA GLU A 33 6.60 -12.14 34.37
C GLU A 33 7.30 -11.73 33.06
N GLU A 34 8.37 -12.42 32.66
CA GLU A 34 9.08 -12.21 31.37
C GLU A 34 8.11 -12.40 30.18
N SER A 35 7.29 -13.46 30.20
CA SER A 35 6.28 -13.71 29.15
C SER A 35 5.15 -12.66 29.10
N GLN A 36 4.77 -12.09 30.25
CA GLN A 36 3.76 -11.03 30.31
C GLN A 36 4.31 -9.71 29.75
N THR A 37 5.57 -9.40 30.06
CA THR A 37 6.28 -8.22 29.53
C THR A 37 6.48 -8.35 28.02
N GLU A 38 6.97 -9.48 27.52
CA GLU A 38 7.14 -9.71 26.07
C GLU A 38 5.80 -9.62 25.32
N LEU A 39 4.70 -10.12 25.91
CA LEU A 39 3.36 -10.01 25.31
C LEU A 39 2.86 -8.55 25.30
N ALA A 40 3.14 -7.79 26.35
CA ALA A 40 2.77 -6.38 26.45
C ALA A 40 3.55 -5.52 25.44
N GLU A 41 4.86 -5.72 25.34
CA GLU A 41 5.73 -5.08 24.36
C GLU A 41 5.30 -5.41 22.92
N ALA A 42 5.07 -6.69 22.62
CA ALA A 42 4.58 -7.10 21.30
C ALA A 42 3.21 -6.50 20.96
N SER A 43 2.33 -6.33 21.95
CA SER A 43 1.03 -5.67 21.75
C SER A 43 1.18 -4.17 21.47
N GLU A 44 2.07 -3.50 22.19
CA GLU A 44 2.39 -2.08 21.96
C GLU A 44 3.02 -1.87 20.58
N ASP A 45 3.97 -2.71 20.19
CA ASP A 45 4.62 -2.67 18.87
C ASP A 45 3.62 -2.88 17.73
N LEU A 46 2.67 -3.80 17.91
CA LEU A 46 1.59 -4.00 16.93
C LEU A 46 0.67 -2.77 16.83
N VAL A 47 0.38 -2.09 17.93
CA VAL A 47 -0.42 -0.85 17.93
C VAL A 47 0.34 0.28 17.24
N LYS A 48 1.61 0.50 17.59
CA LYS A 48 2.45 1.52 16.95
C LYS A 48 2.60 1.28 15.46
N ALA A 49 2.94 0.04 15.06
CA ALA A 49 3.06 -0.32 13.65
C ALA A 49 1.75 -0.05 12.88
N ARG A 50 0.59 -0.25 13.54
CA ARG A 50 -0.71 0.08 12.97
C ARG A 50 -0.91 1.57 12.79
N GLU A 51 -0.63 2.36 13.81
CA GLU A 51 -0.76 3.82 13.76
C GLU A 51 0.17 4.43 12.70
N ASP A 52 1.41 3.97 12.64
CA ASP A 52 2.42 4.46 11.69
C ASP A 52 1.98 4.28 10.24
N TYR A 53 1.49 3.08 9.87
CA TYR A 53 1.07 2.86 8.48
C TYR A 53 -0.21 3.63 8.13
N LEU A 54 -1.11 3.88 9.10
CA LEU A 54 -2.31 4.68 8.88
C LEU A 54 -1.98 6.16 8.67
N VAL A 55 -1.02 6.69 9.43
CA VAL A 55 -0.50 8.06 9.25
C VAL A 55 0.16 8.19 7.87
N ASP A 56 1.05 7.25 7.52
CA ASP A 56 1.71 7.21 6.21
C ASP A 56 0.70 7.11 5.06
N MET A 57 -0.31 6.24 5.19
CA MET A 57 -1.38 6.12 4.21
C MET A 57 -2.15 7.43 3.99
N LYS A 58 -2.45 8.16 5.07
CA LYS A 58 -3.14 9.45 4.95
C LYS A 58 -2.28 10.48 4.23
N ALA A 59 -1.00 10.59 4.58
CA ALA A 59 -0.07 11.52 3.94
C ALA A 59 0.10 11.19 2.45
N TYR A 60 0.31 9.92 2.13
CA TYR A 60 0.47 9.44 0.76
C TYR A 60 -0.78 9.71 -0.10
N LYS A 61 -2.00 9.50 0.43
CA LYS A 61 -3.24 9.81 -0.30
C LYS A 61 -3.33 11.29 -0.69
N ILE A 62 -2.86 12.19 0.18
CA ILE A 62 -2.83 13.63 -0.11
C ILE A 62 -1.84 13.91 -1.24
N GLU A 63 -0.59 13.45 -1.11
CA GLU A 63 0.47 13.68 -2.10
C GLU A 63 0.07 13.14 -3.49
N ILE A 64 -0.42 11.90 -3.55
CA ILE A 64 -0.83 11.30 -4.82
C ILE A 64 -2.08 11.99 -5.39
N GLY A 65 -3.02 12.41 -4.53
CA GLY A 65 -4.18 13.17 -4.96
C GLY A 65 -3.80 14.46 -5.69
N GLU A 66 -2.78 15.17 -5.20
CA GLU A 66 -2.24 16.37 -5.85
C GLU A 66 -1.57 16.06 -7.20
N LYS A 67 -0.83 14.95 -7.29
CA LYS A 67 -0.24 14.49 -8.56
C LYS A 67 -1.30 14.13 -9.60
N ILE A 68 -2.35 13.41 -9.19
CA ILE A 68 -3.49 13.07 -10.07
C ILE A 68 -4.17 14.34 -10.58
N ALA A 69 -4.47 15.30 -9.71
CA ALA A 69 -5.09 16.57 -10.10
C ALA A 69 -4.20 17.37 -11.07
N THR A 70 -2.88 17.38 -10.82
CA THR A 70 -1.91 18.00 -11.73
C THR A 70 -1.91 17.33 -13.11
N ASN A 71 -2.04 16.01 -13.17
CA ASN A 71 -2.13 15.26 -14.42
C ASN A 71 -3.45 15.53 -15.17
N GLU A 72 -4.58 15.64 -14.46
CA GLU A 72 -5.88 16.04 -15.03
C GLU A 72 -5.76 17.40 -15.73
N GLU A 73 -5.15 18.39 -15.08
CA GLU A 73 -4.94 19.73 -15.65
C GLU A 73 -3.99 19.74 -16.85
N ARG A 74 -2.93 18.91 -16.83
CA ARG A 74 -2.04 18.74 -17.99
C ARG A 74 -2.79 18.16 -19.19
N LEU A 75 -3.56 17.09 -18.99
CA LEU A 75 -4.32 16.42 -20.06
C LEU A 75 -5.34 17.36 -20.70
N LYS A 76 -6.04 18.15 -19.88
CA LYS A 76 -6.98 19.16 -20.35
C LYS A 76 -6.35 20.20 -21.27
N LYS A 77 -5.09 20.59 -21.03
CA LYS A 77 -4.35 21.54 -21.89
C LYS A 77 -3.97 20.95 -23.25
N PHE A 78 -3.88 19.63 -23.37
CA PHE A 78 -3.52 18.97 -24.63
C PHE A 78 -4.74 18.64 -25.50
N ARG A 79 -5.95 18.59 -24.94
CA ARG A 79 -7.18 18.35 -25.70
C ARG A 79 -7.37 19.39 -26.80
N GLY A 80 -7.72 18.93 -28.00
CA GLY A 80 -8.02 19.81 -29.13
C GLY A 80 -6.80 20.54 -29.72
N VAL A 81 -5.59 20.32 -29.18
CA VAL A 81 -4.36 20.90 -29.73
C VAL A 81 -4.01 20.19 -31.04
N ARG A 82 -4.14 18.85 -31.08
CA ARG A 82 -3.97 18.06 -32.30
C ARG A 82 -4.72 16.74 -32.29
N ALA A 83 -5.31 16.40 -33.43
CA ALA A 83 -6.13 15.20 -33.60
C ALA A 83 -5.35 13.88 -33.47
N ASP A 84 -4.05 13.88 -33.78
CA ASP A 84 -3.16 12.72 -33.66
C ASP A 84 -2.84 12.34 -32.21
N TYR A 85 -2.98 13.28 -31.27
CA TYR A 85 -2.78 13.04 -29.85
C TYR A 85 -4.04 12.62 -29.10
N GLU A 86 -5.23 12.76 -29.67
CA GLU A 86 -6.50 12.47 -29.00
C GLU A 86 -6.56 11.03 -28.46
N GLN A 87 -6.12 10.04 -29.24
CA GLN A 87 -6.10 8.64 -28.76
C GLN A 87 -5.15 8.47 -27.57
N LYS A 88 -3.97 9.11 -27.60
CA LYS A 88 -3.00 9.04 -26.50
C LYS A 88 -3.52 9.78 -25.26
N ILE A 89 -4.15 10.95 -25.43
CA ILE A 89 -4.77 11.72 -24.35
C ILE A 89 -5.87 10.89 -23.68
N ASN A 90 -6.78 10.29 -24.45
CA ASN A 90 -7.85 9.45 -23.91
C ASN A 90 -7.32 8.25 -23.11
N ALA A 91 -6.26 7.61 -23.59
CA ALA A 91 -5.61 6.50 -22.88
C ALA A 91 -5.02 6.98 -21.53
N LEU A 92 -4.36 8.13 -21.51
CA LEU A 92 -3.77 8.69 -20.29
C LEU A 92 -4.82 9.20 -19.31
N GLU A 93 -5.92 9.79 -19.78
CA GLU A 93 -7.07 10.16 -18.95
C GLU A 93 -7.69 8.92 -18.30
N THR A 94 -7.86 7.84 -19.07
CA THR A 94 -8.37 6.57 -18.56
C THR A 94 -7.44 6.00 -17.49
N LYS A 95 -6.11 5.98 -17.73
CA LYS A 95 -5.13 5.52 -16.73
C LYS A 95 -5.17 6.40 -15.47
N ASN A 96 -5.16 7.73 -15.61
CA ASN A 96 -5.21 8.65 -14.47
C ASN A 96 -6.49 8.50 -13.64
N SER A 97 -7.65 8.32 -14.31
CA SER A 97 -8.92 8.05 -13.63
C SER A 97 -8.91 6.70 -12.91
N ALA A 98 -8.37 5.65 -13.53
CA ALA A 98 -8.26 4.33 -12.91
C ALA A 98 -7.35 4.39 -11.66
N MET A 99 -6.27 5.17 -11.72
CA MET A 99 -5.39 5.39 -10.56
C MET A 99 -6.09 6.11 -9.42
N LYS A 100 -6.93 7.11 -9.71
CA LYS A 100 -7.77 7.77 -8.70
C LYS A 100 -8.69 6.78 -8.01
N THR A 101 -9.39 5.95 -8.78
CA THR A 101 -10.23 4.88 -8.24
C THR A 101 -9.42 3.89 -7.39
N LYS A 102 -8.24 3.45 -7.87
CA LYS A 102 -7.33 2.56 -7.13
C LYS A 102 -6.89 3.18 -5.79
N LEU A 103 -6.67 4.49 -5.74
CA LEU A 103 -6.31 5.21 -4.51
C LEU A 103 -7.49 5.33 -3.53
N ASP A 104 -8.67 5.66 -4.03
CA ASP A 104 -9.86 5.90 -3.21
C ASP A 104 -10.46 4.61 -2.65
N GLU A 105 -10.50 3.55 -3.45
CA GLU A 105 -11.16 2.28 -3.12
C GLU A 105 -10.25 1.26 -2.42
N ASN A 106 -8.97 1.60 -2.20
CA ASN A 106 -8.04 0.67 -1.56
C ASN A 106 -8.49 0.32 -0.13
N LYS A 107 -8.47 -0.99 0.19
CA LYS A 107 -8.81 -1.56 1.51
C LYS A 107 -7.61 -2.27 2.12
N VAL A 108 -6.43 -1.71 1.91
CA VAL A 108 -5.17 -2.34 2.29
C VAL A 108 -5.04 -2.29 3.82
N GLU A 109 -4.76 -3.45 4.43
CA GLU A 109 -4.64 -3.57 5.88
C GLU A 109 -3.25 -4.08 6.26
N GLY A 110 -2.62 -3.38 7.20
CA GLY A 110 -1.29 -3.71 7.67
C GLY A 110 -0.16 -3.20 6.78
N LYS A 111 0.99 -3.02 7.42
CA LYS A 111 2.17 -2.35 6.83
C LYS A 111 2.69 -3.04 5.57
N ALA A 112 2.78 -4.37 5.56
CA ALA A 112 3.36 -5.11 4.44
C ALA A 112 2.53 -4.97 3.15
N GLN A 113 1.20 -5.09 3.25
CA GLN A 113 0.32 -4.90 2.09
C GLN A 113 0.35 -3.43 1.62
N TRP A 114 0.45 -2.50 2.58
CA TRP A 114 0.55 -1.06 2.28
C TRP A 114 1.83 -0.70 1.51
N ASP A 115 2.96 -1.26 1.92
CA ASP A 115 4.24 -1.04 1.23
C ASP A 115 4.22 -1.62 -0.20
N SER A 116 3.64 -2.81 -0.40
CA SER A 116 3.45 -3.37 -1.75
C SER A 116 2.53 -2.51 -2.62
N PHE A 117 1.41 -2.04 -2.06
CA PHE A 117 0.49 -1.15 -2.78
C PHE A 117 1.20 0.12 -3.25
N LYS A 118 1.96 0.79 -2.37
CA LYS A 118 2.73 1.98 -2.73
C LYS A 118 3.73 1.71 -3.83
N ALA A 119 4.46 0.59 -3.76
CA ALA A 119 5.47 0.26 -4.77
C ALA A 119 4.85 0.14 -6.17
N GLU A 120 3.76 -0.62 -6.31
CA GLU A 120 3.04 -0.76 -7.58
C GLU A 120 2.44 0.56 -8.05
N PHE A 121 1.79 1.28 -7.14
CA PHE A 121 1.12 2.54 -7.47
C PHE A 121 2.12 3.61 -7.94
N ASN A 122 3.27 3.71 -7.29
CA ASN A 122 4.32 4.65 -7.68
C ASN A 122 4.88 4.31 -9.06
N GLN A 123 5.10 3.03 -9.36
CA GLN A 123 5.50 2.62 -10.70
C GLN A 123 4.46 3.02 -11.76
N ASP A 124 3.18 2.76 -11.50
CA ASP A 124 2.09 3.15 -12.39
C ASP A 124 2.08 4.68 -12.64
N MET A 125 2.37 5.47 -11.59
CA MET A 125 2.41 6.93 -11.63
C MET A 125 3.61 7.44 -12.43
N ASP A 126 4.80 6.89 -12.22
CA ASP A 126 6.03 7.29 -12.91
C ASP A 126 5.91 7.06 -14.42
N GLU A 127 5.31 5.94 -14.82
CA GLU A 127 5.00 5.66 -16.22
C GLU A 127 4.02 6.68 -16.81
N LEU A 128 2.97 7.04 -16.06
CA LEU A 128 1.99 8.04 -16.48
C LEU A 128 2.63 9.41 -16.64
N GLU A 129 3.42 9.85 -15.66
CA GLU A 129 4.14 11.12 -15.70
C GLU A 129 5.11 11.19 -16.88
N THR A 130 5.82 10.10 -17.16
CA THR A 130 6.73 10.00 -18.30
C THR A 130 5.96 10.18 -19.61
N ALA A 131 4.83 9.47 -19.77
CA ALA A 131 4.02 9.58 -20.97
C ALA A 131 3.42 10.99 -21.19
N LEU A 132 3.11 11.71 -20.10
CA LEU A 132 2.67 13.11 -20.12
C LEU A 132 3.81 14.09 -20.48
N LYS A 133 5.02 13.86 -19.95
CA LYS A 133 6.21 14.64 -20.33
C LYS A 133 6.50 14.49 -21.82
N ASP A 134 6.40 13.28 -22.36
CA ASP A 134 6.59 13.03 -23.80
C ASP A 134 5.57 13.77 -24.67
N LEU A 135 4.31 13.85 -24.24
CA LEU A 135 3.29 14.67 -24.93
C LEU A 135 3.67 16.15 -24.93
N THR A 136 4.14 16.65 -23.80
CA THR A 136 4.57 18.05 -23.65
C THR A 136 5.75 18.38 -24.57
N ILE A 137 6.78 17.52 -24.59
CA ILE A 137 7.98 17.72 -25.42
C ILE A 137 7.61 17.71 -26.91
N LYS A 138 6.81 16.74 -27.35
CA LYS A 138 6.39 16.66 -28.76
C LYS A 138 5.61 17.89 -29.20
N ASN A 139 4.74 18.43 -28.34
CA ASN A 139 4.01 19.66 -28.63
C ASN A 139 4.92 20.91 -28.71
N SER A 140 6.10 20.90 -28.06
CA SER A 140 7.03 22.04 -28.07
C SER A 140 8.06 22.04 -29.21
N LYS A 141 8.22 20.91 -29.91
CA LYS A 141 9.24 20.72 -30.96
C LYS A 141 8.70 20.90 -32.37
N GLU A 142 7.41 21.19 -32.51
CA GLU A 142 6.72 21.42 -33.78
C GLU A 142 6.08 22.81 -33.78
#